data_AF-A0A2W6BBD2-F1
#
_entry.id   AF-A0A2W6BBD2-F1
#
_cell.length_a   1.000
_cell.length_b   1.000
_cell.length_c   1.000
_cell.angle_alpha   90.00
_cell.angle_beta   90.00
_cell.angle_gamma   90.00
#
_symmetry.space_group_name_H-M   'P 1'
#
loop_
_entity.id
_entity.type
_entity.pdbx_description
1 polymer ?
#
loop_
_entity_poly.entity_id
_entity_poly.type
_entity_poly.pdbx_seq_one_letter_code
_entity_poly.pdbx_strand_id
1 'polypeptide(L)'
;MKARIVIAMRLACMVMLIGLTLSPLGPARPIAAPLHLPPQVGEAATRASFQVASQAIPQAQAGIAGSQVAISATQMLRDKGDGSPPTPIKEVALSGQETSTTFLTPPSNAPRPFTDVVPHFSGSVPPGARVEIDLRFSSDGQTYGDWQPASLEDVADPERDNAGEFYGSLVSVPPTTNPDGTTSPAHAQYAQARLRLSASTPGKGPRVTQFSFDFIDVPPSASQPNLSGDPSIAGRPPLVKRSDWGAPATSANWPPVYAPVSHIIIHHSGTGASSDWAAQVRALWYYHAYVRGWGDIGYNYLIDPLGNIYEGRAGGPDVAGSHTYPFNYGSVGIALLGNYQYSDLPAAMLDSLSKLLAWQVKQHGIDPQGNANFSGELVCGILVNVSRPNIAPARDFAGSGCGQTSNGSVSPGDKAIAALPALRKNVAAALPLYGATFLRHDTPSQMKTGATYNVNLTVRNSGSLIWHATPVAPTPTLSPNGGGGQGRGQVRLGYRWSDANGNLLPIQDQRTSLPRDIPFGATVNLYANVTAPRVAGSYTLTL
;
A
#
# COMPACT_ATOMS: atom_id res chain seq x y z
N MET A 1 17.22 13.01 43.62
CA MET A 1 17.18 14.12 42.65
C MET A 1 17.09 13.54 41.25
N LYS A 2 16.18 14.08 40.44
CA LYS A 2 15.63 13.47 39.21
C LYS A 2 16.58 13.67 38.02
N ALA A 3 17.03 12.58 37.40
CA ALA A 3 17.67 12.61 36.08
C ALA A 3 16.57 12.50 35.01
N ARG A 4 16.50 13.51 34.13
CA ARG A 4 15.76 13.42 32.86
C ARG A 4 16.66 12.75 31.84
N ILE A 5 16.27 11.60 31.34
CA ILE A 5 16.83 11.04 30.11
C ILE A 5 16.17 11.81 28.97
N VAL A 6 16.95 12.65 28.28
CA VAL A 6 16.53 13.29 27.03
C VAL A 6 16.81 12.31 25.90
N ILE A 7 15.78 11.62 25.44
CA ILE A 7 15.74 11.14 24.07
C ILE A 7 15.60 12.40 23.22
N ALA A 8 16.61 12.72 22.41
CA ALA A 8 16.50 13.82 21.46
C ALA A 8 15.51 13.44 20.35
N MET A 9 14.23 13.71 20.58
CA MET A 9 13.18 13.80 19.57
C MET A 9 12.40 15.06 19.93
N ARG A 10 12.60 16.13 19.16
CA ARG A 10 11.84 17.38 19.34
C ARG A 10 10.43 17.17 18.80
N LEU A 11 9.42 17.20 19.66
CA LEU A 11 8.17 17.91 19.41
C LEU A 11 7.44 18.15 20.75
N ALA A 12 7.02 19.39 20.97
CA ALA A 12 6.26 19.82 22.14
C ALA A 12 4.77 19.49 21.95
N CYS A 13 4.11 18.98 22.99
CA CYS A 13 2.77 19.46 23.33
C CYS A 13 2.36 19.05 24.76
N MET A 14 1.46 19.88 25.26
CA MET A 14 0.96 20.09 26.61
C MET A 14 -0.07 19.01 27.01
N VAL A 15 -0.01 18.47 28.23
CA VAL A 15 -1.08 17.63 28.79
C VAL A 15 -1.52 18.13 30.17
N MET A 16 -2.82 18.39 30.22
CA MET A 16 -3.69 18.77 31.33
C MET A 16 -3.84 17.59 32.32
N LEU A 17 -3.81 17.87 33.62
CA LEU A 17 -4.06 16.88 34.69
C LEU A 17 -5.53 16.45 34.72
N ILE A 18 -5.78 15.13 34.71
CA ILE A 18 -6.98 14.54 35.32
C ILE A 18 -6.55 13.26 36.07
N GLY A 19 -6.88 13.19 37.36
CA GLY A 19 -6.54 12.09 38.26
C GLY A 19 -7.51 10.90 38.13
N LEU A 20 -6.97 9.70 38.32
CA LEU A 20 -7.74 8.45 38.37
C LEU A 20 -7.41 7.70 39.66
N THR A 21 -8.45 7.49 40.47
CA THR A 21 -8.46 6.64 41.68
C THR A 21 -8.73 5.19 41.29
N LEU A 22 -7.96 4.26 41.88
CA LEU A 22 -8.10 2.81 41.73
C LEU A 22 -9.26 2.27 42.59
N SER A 23 -9.92 1.20 42.12
CA SER A 23 -10.79 0.32 42.91
C SER A 23 -10.67 -1.13 42.43
N PRO A 24 -10.88 -2.14 43.31
CA PRO A 24 -10.33 -3.49 43.13
C PRO A 24 -11.25 -4.47 42.39
N LEU A 25 -10.61 -5.52 41.88
CA LEU A 25 -11.14 -6.67 41.13
C LEU A 25 -12.18 -7.50 41.91
N GLY A 26 -13.27 -7.86 41.25
CA GLY A 26 -14.23 -8.90 41.65
C GLY A 26 -14.12 -10.16 40.76
N PRO A 27 -14.59 -11.34 41.23
CA PRO A 27 -14.16 -12.64 40.70
C PRO A 27 -14.96 -13.14 39.50
N ALA A 28 -14.30 -14.03 38.75
CA ALA A 28 -14.79 -14.68 37.53
C ALA A 28 -15.97 -15.66 37.76
N ARG A 29 -16.87 -15.75 36.78
CA ARG A 29 -17.76 -16.90 36.57
C ARG A 29 -17.87 -17.26 35.07
N PRO A 30 -18.02 -18.56 34.72
CA PRO A 30 -17.97 -19.07 33.35
C PRO A 30 -19.37 -19.27 32.77
N ILE A 31 -19.56 -19.08 31.45
CA ILE A 31 -20.72 -19.63 30.72
C ILE A 31 -20.29 -20.05 29.31
N ALA A 32 -20.45 -21.34 29.03
CA ALA A 32 -20.51 -21.93 27.69
C ALA A 32 -21.98 -22.03 27.26
N ALA A 33 -22.30 -21.69 26.01
CA ALA A 33 -23.45 -22.17 25.21
C ALA A 33 -23.46 -21.52 23.80
N PRO A 34 -24.08 -22.15 22.78
CA PRO A 34 -23.65 -22.09 21.38
C PRO A 34 -24.32 -21.00 20.53
N LEU A 35 -23.63 -20.60 19.45
CA LEU A 35 -24.13 -19.71 18.39
C LEU A 35 -25.38 -20.30 17.72
N HIS A 36 -26.47 -19.52 17.73
CA HIS A 36 -27.64 -19.70 16.87
C HIS A 36 -27.32 -19.28 15.44
N LEU A 37 -27.57 -20.16 14.47
CA LEU A 37 -27.61 -19.83 13.04
C LEU A 37 -28.96 -19.15 12.70
N PRO A 38 -28.99 -18.08 11.91
CA PRO A 38 -30.25 -17.53 11.40
C PRO A 38 -30.82 -18.41 10.27
N PRO A 39 -32.16 -18.40 10.05
CA PRO A 39 -32.84 -19.35 9.19
C PRO A 39 -32.65 -19.06 7.70
N GLN A 40 -32.56 -20.14 6.93
CA GLN A 40 -32.62 -20.18 5.47
C GLN A 40 -33.98 -19.66 4.99
N VAL A 41 -33.99 -18.67 4.10
CA VAL A 41 -35.21 -18.22 3.40
C VAL A 41 -35.17 -18.73 1.98
N GLY A 42 -36.18 -19.54 1.64
CA GLY A 42 -36.33 -20.24 0.37
C GLY A 42 -36.78 -19.38 -0.80
N GLU A 43 -36.65 -19.98 -1.99
CA GLU A 43 -37.05 -19.47 -3.29
C GLU A 43 -38.55 -19.10 -3.36
N ALA A 44 -38.84 -17.91 -3.88
CA ALA A 44 -40.07 -17.64 -4.63
C ALA A 44 -39.82 -16.49 -5.62
N ALA A 45 -39.66 -16.86 -6.90
CA ALA A 45 -39.61 -15.91 -8.00
C ALA A 45 -40.97 -15.24 -8.20
N THR A 46 -41.02 -13.91 -8.18
CA THR A 46 -42.12 -13.14 -8.78
C THR A 46 -41.55 -11.97 -9.56
N ARG A 47 -41.98 -11.87 -10.83
CA ARG A 47 -41.62 -10.80 -11.79
C ARG A 47 -41.96 -9.43 -11.19
N ALA A 48 -40.93 -8.64 -10.87
CA ALA A 48 -41.05 -7.21 -10.68
C ALA A 48 -40.50 -6.49 -11.92
N SER A 49 -41.35 -5.69 -12.55
CA SER A 49 -40.98 -4.65 -13.51
C SER A 49 -39.89 -3.76 -12.91
N PHE A 50 -38.70 -3.79 -13.50
CA PHE A 50 -37.53 -3.04 -13.06
C PHE A 50 -37.72 -1.54 -13.35
N GLN A 51 -38.00 -0.76 -12.30
CA GLN A 51 -37.60 0.65 -12.26
C GLN A 51 -36.12 0.73 -11.90
N VAL A 52 -35.42 1.66 -12.52
CA VAL A 52 -34.03 2.05 -12.27
C VAL A 52 -33.77 2.12 -10.75
N ALA A 53 -33.04 1.16 -10.20
CA ALA A 53 -32.54 1.24 -8.84
C ALA A 53 -31.22 2.01 -8.85
N SER A 54 -31.28 3.35 -8.93
CA SER A 54 -30.14 4.18 -8.53
C SER A 54 -30.01 4.03 -7.02
N GLN A 55 -29.06 3.23 -6.54
CA GLN A 55 -28.73 3.27 -5.12
C GLN A 55 -27.80 4.47 -4.89
N ALA A 56 -28.29 5.45 -4.13
CA ALA A 56 -27.41 6.45 -3.55
C ALA A 56 -26.52 5.72 -2.53
N ILE A 57 -25.23 5.56 -2.85
CA ILE A 57 -24.24 5.27 -1.82
C ILE A 57 -24.29 6.47 -0.84
N PRO A 58 -24.28 6.26 0.49
CA PRO A 58 -24.50 7.32 1.48
C PRO A 58 -23.69 8.57 1.14
N GLN A 59 -24.34 9.75 1.29
CA GLN A 59 -23.73 11.05 1.00
C GLN A 59 -22.29 11.09 1.50
N ALA A 60 -21.37 11.21 0.55
CA ALA A 60 -19.98 11.08 0.87
C ALA A 60 -19.50 12.28 1.67
N GLN A 61 -18.62 11.94 2.57
CA GLN A 61 -17.93 12.88 3.40
C GLN A 61 -16.90 13.63 2.54
N ALA A 62 -16.65 14.90 2.85
CA ALA A 62 -15.81 15.82 2.05
C ALA A 62 -16.33 16.16 0.63
N GLY A 63 -17.63 16.02 0.35
CA GLY A 63 -18.24 16.48 -0.91
C GLY A 63 -18.05 15.54 -2.10
N ILE A 64 -17.49 14.35 -1.87
CA ILE A 64 -17.47 13.28 -2.88
C ILE A 64 -18.91 12.75 -3.06
N ALA A 65 -19.22 12.21 -4.23
CA ALA A 65 -20.58 11.80 -4.54
C ALA A 65 -20.55 10.59 -5.48
N GLY A 66 -21.02 9.42 -5.06
CA GLY A 66 -21.08 8.24 -5.92
C GLY A 66 -22.47 7.76 -6.24
N SER A 67 -22.63 7.09 -7.38
CA SER A 67 -23.89 6.47 -7.79
C SER A 67 -23.61 5.31 -8.73
N GLN A 68 -24.38 4.23 -8.58
CA GLN A 68 -24.28 3.07 -9.45
C GLN A 68 -25.41 3.05 -10.49
N VAL A 69 -25.06 2.65 -11.73
CA VAL A 69 -26.03 2.31 -12.78
C VAL A 69 -25.72 0.91 -13.29
N ALA A 70 -26.64 -0.02 -13.04
CA ALA A 70 -26.59 -1.39 -13.54
C ALA A 70 -27.23 -1.50 -14.93
N ILE A 71 -26.61 -2.32 -15.78
CA ILE A 71 -26.97 -2.63 -17.16
C ILE A 71 -27.10 -4.15 -17.26
N SER A 72 -28.30 -4.61 -17.57
CA SER A 72 -28.53 -6.05 -17.74
C SER A 72 -27.93 -6.54 -19.06
N ALA A 73 -27.61 -7.83 -19.13
CA ALA A 73 -27.09 -8.44 -20.36
C ALA A 73 -28.00 -8.23 -21.59
N THR A 74 -29.31 -8.03 -21.39
CA THR A 74 -30.27 -7.81 -22.49
C THR A 74 -30.25 -6.39 -23.05
N GLN A 75 -29.67 -5.43 -22.32
CA GLN A 75 -29.48 -4.05 -22.79
C GLN A 75 -28.19 -3.88 -23.58
N MET A 76 -27.27 -4.84 -23.48
CA MET A 76 -26.00 -4.84 -24.19
C MET A 76 -26.21 -5.08 -25.69
N LEU A 77 -25.26 -4.57 -26.47
CA LEU A 77 -25.24 -4.67 -27.92
C LEU A 77 -24.00 -5.47 -28.35
N ARG A 78 -24.14 -6.36 -29.32
CA ARG A 78 -23.00 -7.04 -29.95
C ARG A 78 -22.50 -6.20 -31.12
N ASP A 79 -21.20 -5.91 -31.12
CA ASP A 79 -20.49 -5.30 -32.23
C ASP A 79 -19.75 -6.40 -33.02
N LYS A 80 -20.10 -6.56 -34.29
CA LYS A 80 -19.52 -7.58 -35.17
C LYS A 80 -18.16 -7.18 -35.75
N GLY A 81 -17.76 -5.91 -35.62
CA GLY A 81 -16.51 -5.40 -36.19
C GLY A 81 -16.49 -5.33 -37.72
N ASP A 82 -17.62 -5.57 -38.40
CA ASP A 82 -17.78 -5.53 -39.85
C ASP A 82 -18.35 -4.17 -40.34
N GLY A 83 -18.49 -3.20 -39.43
CA GLY A 83 -19.09 -1.90 -39.70
C GLY A 83 -20.62 -1.88 -39.66
N SER A 84 -21.28 -3.03 -39.42
CA SER A 84 -22.74 -3.06 -39.22
C SER A 84 -23.14 -2.47 -37.86
N PRO A 85 -24.36 -1.91 -37.73
CA PRO A 85 -24.84 -1.40 -36.45
C PRO A 85 -24.89 -2.49 -35.38
N PRO A 86 -24.48 -2.19 -34.13
CA PRO A 86 -24.57 -3.15 -33.03
C PRO A 86 -26.00 -3.63 -32.77
N THR A 87 -26.17 -4.93 -32.48
CA THR A 87 -27.50 -5.56 -32.32
C THR A 87 -27.75 -6.02 -30.88
N PRO A 88 -28.99 -5.93 -30.35
CA PRO A 88 -29.34 -6.44 -29.02
C PRO A 88 -29.06 -7.93 -28.85
N ILE A 89 -28.70 -8.33 -27.63
CA ILE A 89 -28.38 -9.72 -27.26
C ILE A 89 -29.19 -10.20 -26.06
N LYS A 90 -29.15 -11.52 -25.80
CA LYS A 90 -29.72 -12.13 -24.60
C LYS A 90 -28.68 -12.43 -23.52
N GLU A 91 -27.43 -12.66 -23.93
CA GLU A 91 -26.30 -12.98 -23.06
C GLU A 91 -25.02 -12.35 -23.59
N VAL A 92 -24.16 -11.89 -22.69
CA VAL A 92 -22.82 -11.39 -23.02
C VAL A 92 -21.85 -12.57 -22.87
N ALA A 93 -21.69 -13.34 -23.95
CA ALA A 93 -20.83 -14.52 -24.00
C ALA A 93 -20.34 -14.80 -25.43
N LEU A 94 -19.24 -15.54 -25.56
CA LEU A 94 -18.80 -16.10 -26.85
C LEU A 94 -19.82 -17.14 -27.34
N SER A 95 -20.21 -17.09 -28.61
CA SER A 95 -21.21 -18.00 -29.19
C SER A 95 -20.57 -19.09 -30.04
N GLY A 96 -21.07 -20.33 -29.92
CA GLY A 96 -20.60 -21.46 -30.72
C GLY A 96 -19.08 -21.69 -30.62
N GLN A 97 -18.38 -21.52 -31.74
CA GLN A 97 -16.93 -21.71 -31.86
C GLN A 97 -16.13 -20.39 -31.81
N GLU A 98 -16.77 -19.26 -31.50
CA GLU A 98 -16.09 -17.97 -31.38
C GLU A 98 -15.00 -18.02 -30.30
N THR A 99 -13.82 -17.49 -30.63
CA THR A 99 -12.70 -17.31 -29.70
C THR A 99 -12.54 -15.86 -29.26
N SER A 100 -13.20 -14.91 -29.93
CA SER A 100 -13.30 -13.52 -29.48
C SER A 100 -14.54 -12.82 -30.04
N THR A 101 -15.05 -11.82 -29.32
CA THR A 101 -16.13 -10.94 -29.80
C THR A 101 -16.15 -9.63 -28.99
N THR A 102 -16.89 -8.63 -29.49
CA THR A 102 -17.01 -7.32 -28.84
C THR A 102 -18.47 -7.01 -28.48
N PHE A 103 -18.67 -6.44 -27.30
CA PHE A 103 -19.96 -5.93 -26.85
C PHE A 103 -19.84 -4.46 -26.44
N LEU A 104 -20.94 -3.73 -26.56
CA LEU A 104 -21.08 -2.34 -26.15
C LEU A 104 -22.24 -2.23 -25.16
N THR A 105 -22.07 -1.43 -24.12
CA THR A 105 -23.21 -0.93 -23.35
C THR A 105 -23.96 0.11 -24.20
N PRO A 106 -25.24 0.37 -23.93
CA PRO A 106 -25.84 1.62 -24.39
C PRO A 106 -25.14 2.83 -23.72
N PRO A 107 -25.18 4.02 -24.35
CA PRO A 107 -24.96 5.28 -23.66
C PRO A 107 -25.71 5.33 -22.33
N SER A 108 -24.98 5.45 -21.23
CA SER A 108 -25.55 5.42 -19.88
C SER A 108 -25.46 6.79 -19.25
N ASN A 109 -26.62 7.39 -18.97
CA ASN A 109 -26.73 8.68 -18.29
C ASN A 109 -26.47 8.48 -16.79
N ALA A 110 -25.47 9.16 -16.24
CA ALA A 110 -25.23 9.16 -14.82
C ALA A 110 -26.31 9.98 -14.09
N PRO A 111 -26.67 9.66 -12.83
CA PRO A 111 -27.59 10.48 -12.04
C PRO A 111 -27.12 11.93 -11.80
N ARG A 112 -25.83 12.19 -11.97
CA ARG A 112 -25.16 13.49 -11.82
C ARG A 112 -23.90 13.53 -12.68
N PRO A 113 -23.35 14.72 -12.98
CA PRO A 113 -22.02 14.83 -13.53
C PRO A 113 -21.01 14.10 -12.65
N PHE A 114 -19.99 13.51 -13.26
CA PHE A 114 -18.97 12.73 -12.57
C PHE A 114 -17.57 13.04 -13.10
N THR A 115 -16.56 12.78 -12.28
CA THR A 115 -15.13 12.95 -12.60
C THR A 115 -14.44 11.62 -12.86
N ASP A 116 -14.95 10.52 -12.28
CA ASP A 116 -14.33 9.21 -12.35
C ASP A 116 -15.40 8.12 -12.48
N VAL A 117 -15.03 7.01 -13.13
CA VAL A 117 -15.89 5.84 -13.31
C VAL A 117 -15.12 4.58 -13.03
N VAL A 118 -15.75 3.66 -12.29
CA VAL A 118 -15.29 2.29 -12.15
C VAL A 118 -16.25 1.38 -12.89
N PRO A 119 -15.77 0.56 -13.85
CA PRO A 119 -16.60 -0.48 -14.44
C PRO A 119 -16.57 -1.71 -13.54
N HIS A 120 -17.73 -2.34 -13.40
CA HIS A 120 -17.94 -3.51 -12.57
C HIS A 120 -18.82 -4.51 -13.33
N PHE A 121 -18.60 -5.81 -13.17
CA PHE A 121 -19.51 -6.80 -13.74
C PHE A 121 -19.61 -8.08 -12.90
N SER A 122 -20.77 -8.72 -12.97
CA SER A 122 -20.99 -10.06 -12.41
C SER A 122 -20.94 -11.12 -13.51
N GLY A 123 -20.42 -12.30 -13.19
CA GLY A 123 -20.41 -13.44 -14.09
C GLY A 123 -19.30 -14.45 -13.84
N SER A 124 -18.68 -14.95 -14.91
CA SER A 124 -17.60 -15.92 -14.83
C SER A 124 -16.54 -15.66 -15.90
N VAL A 125 -15.28 -15.77 -15.51
CA VAL A 125 -14.12 -15.70 -16.42
C VAL A 125 -13.30 -16.98 -16.24
N PRO A 126 -13.54 -18.02 -17.06
CA PRO A 126 -12.81 -19.29 -16.94
C PRO A 126 -11.30 -19.12 -17.19
N PRO A 127 -10.46 -20.06 -16.71
CA PRO A 127 -9.03 -20.06 -17.03
C PRO A 127 -8.78 -20.02 -18.54
N GLY A 128 -7.89 -19.12 -18.99
CA GLY A 128 -7.59 -18.93 -20.40
C GLY A 128 -8.60 -18.04 -21.16
N ALA A 129 -9.64 -17.54 -20.49
CA ALA A 129 -10.51 -16.48 -20.97
C ALA A 129 -10.05 -15.10 -20.49
N ARG A 130 -10.39 -14.05 -21.23
CA ARG A 130 -10.13 -12.65 -20.86
C ARG A 130 -11.35 -11.79 -21.15
N VAL A 131 -11.54 -10.77 -20.31
CA VAL A 131 -12.45 -9.66 -20.53
C VAL A 131 -11.61 -8.39 -20.46
N GLU A 132 -11.60 -7.63 -21.55
CA GLU A 132 -11.01 -6.29 -21.58
C GLU A 132 -12.13 -5.26 -21.63
N ILE A 133 -11.99 -4.19 -20.85
CA ILE A 133 -12.98 -3.12 -20.77
C ILE A 133 -12.32 -1.82 -21.21
N ASP A 134 -12.95 -1.12 -22.14
CA ASP A 134 -12.63 0.27 -22.44
C ASP A 134 -13.85 1.14 -22.14
N LEU A 135 -13.61 2.34 -21.63
CA LEU A 135 -14.63 3.35 -21.33
C LEU A 135 -14.48 4.56 -22.24
N ARG A 136 -15.58 5.21 -22.58
CA ARG A 136 -15.57 6.55 -23.18
C ARG A 136 -16.65 7.41 -22.56
N PHE A 137 -16.41 8.72 -22.57
CA PHE A 137 -17.21 9.68 -21.83
C PHE A 137 -17.77 10.75 -22.74
N SER A 138 -18.92 11.31 -22.35
CA SER A 138 -19.61 12.37 -23.08
C SER A 138 -20.36 13.29 -22.10
N SER A 139 -20.42 14.58 -22.42
CA SER A 139 -21.23 15.56 -21.68
C SER A 139 -22.68 15.64 -22.18
N ASP A 140 -22.94 15.28 -23.44
CA ASP A 140 -24.23 15.46 -24.13
C ASP A 140 -24.89 14.13 -24.56
N GLY A 141 -24.18 13.01 -24.43
CA GLY A 141 -24.60 11.69 -24.87
C GLY A 141 -24.53 11.47 -26.39
N GLN A 142 -23.97 12.44 -27.13
CA GLN A 142 -23.85 12.42 -28.60
C GLN A 142 -22.37 12.38 -29.02
N THR A 143 -21.57 13.28 -28.46
CA THR A 143 -20.15 13.43 -28.77
C THR A 143 -19.33 12.74 -27.71
N TYR A 144 -18.59 11.70 -28.10
CA TYR A 144 -17.76 10.92 -27.19
C TYR A 144 -16.28 11.17 -27.42
N GLY A 145 -15.52 11.23 -26.33
CA GLY A 145 -14.06 11.20 -26.38
C GLY A 145 -13.49 9.83 -26.74
N ASP A 146 -12.16 9.75 -26.73
CA ASP A 146 -11.42 8.53 -27.00
C ASP A 146 -11.67 7.45 -25.95
N TRP A 147 -11.60 6.20 -26.39
CA TRP A 147 -11.67 5.03 -25.53
C TRP A 147 -10.46 4.98 -24.58
N GLN A 148 -10.73 4.87 -23.28
CA GLN A 148 -9.77 4.74 -22.19
C GLN A 148 -9.82 3.30 -21.64
N PRO A 149 -8.69 2.59 -21.51
CA PRO A 149 -8.70 1.24 -20.97
C PRO A 149 -9.01 1.26 -19.46
N ALA A 150 -9.85 0.32 -19.03
CA ALA A 150 -10.08 -0.02 -17.64
C ALA A 150 -9.59 -1.46 -17.40
N SER A 151 -8.42 -1.59 -16.77
CA SER A 151 -7.82 -2.91 -16.54
C SER A 151 -8.60 -3.64 -15.46
N LEU A 152 -8.85 -4.95 -15.60
CA LEU A 152 -9.43 -5.69 -14.49
C LEU A 152 -8.49 -5.68 -13.29
N GLU A 153 -9.02 -5.37 -12.12
CA GLU A 153 -8.27 -5.39 -10.88
C GLU A 153 -8.30 -6.79 -10.26
N ASP A 154 -7.11 -7.35 -10.05
CA ASP A 154 -6.93 -8.76 -9.70
C ASP A 154 -7.06 -9.08 -8.20
N VAL A 155 -7.40 -8.11 -7.35
CA VAL A 155 -7.55 -8.34 -5.91
C VAL A 155 -9.00 -8.69 -5.60
N ALA A 156 -9.43 -9.88 -6.04
CA ALA A 156 -10.62 -10.51 -5.49
C ALA A 156 -10.23 -11.22 -4.18
N ASP A 157 -10.51 -10.61 -3.03
CA ASP A 157 -10.50 -11.29 -1.75
C ASP A 157 -11.83 -12.06 -1.63
N PRO A 158 -11.85 -13.39 -1.78
CA PRO A 158 -13.10 -14.15 -1.80
C PRO A 158 -13.87 -14.11 -0.47
N GLU A 159 -13.26 -13.65 0.62
CA GLU A 159 -13.96 -13.41 1.89
C GLU A 159 -14.60 -12.03 1.96
N ARG A 160 -14.16 -11.09 1.11
CA ARG A 160 -14.58 -9.68 1.15
C ARG A 160 -15.28 -9.21 -0.13
N ASP A 161 -15.05 -9.89 -1.23
CA ASP A 161 -15.69 -9.70 -2.52
C ASP A 161 -16.65 -10.84 -2.79
N ASN A 162 -17.84 -10.49 -3.28
CA ASN A 162 -18.83 -11.48 -3.65
C ASN A 162 -18.28 -12.35 -4.80
N ALA A 163 -18.33 -13.67 -4.63
CA ALA A 163 -17.91 -14.61 -5.65
C ALA A 163 -18.64 -14.33 -6.98
N GLY A 164 -17.86 -14.16 -8.05
CA GLY A 164 -18.40 -13.84 -9.39
C GLY A 164 -18.51 -12.35 -9.69
N GLU A 165 -18.08 -11.46 -8.80
CA GLU A 165 -17.94 -10.03 -9.09
C GLU A 165 -16.52 -9.67 -9.53
N PHE A 166 -16.42 -8.84 -10.57
CA PHE A 166 -15.17 -8.40 -11.18
C PHE A 166 -15.17 -6.88 -11.31
N TYR A 167 -14.13 -6.24 -10.78
CA TYR A 167 -13.97 -4.79 -10.83
C TYR A 167 -12.86 -4.41 -11.80
N GLY A 168 -13.06 -3.32 -12.54
CA GLY A 168 -12.01 -2.68 -13.32
C GLY A 168 -11.33 -1.57 -12.54
N SER A 169 -10.24 -1.06 -13.11
CA SER A 169 -9.53 0.09 -12.56
C SER A 169 -10.37 1.35 -12.68
N LEU A 170 -10.15 2.26 -11.75
CA LEU A 170 -10.76 3.59 -11.78
C LEU A 170 -10.25 4.37 -13.00
N VAL A 171 -11.19 4.92 -13.79
CA VAL A 171 -10.88 5.75 -14.95
C VAL A 171 -11.39 7.16 -14.72
N SER A 172 -10.45 8.12 -14.62
CA SER A 172 -10.78 9.55 -14.59
C SER A 172 -11.21 10.03 -15.97
N VAL A 173 -12.19 10.92 -16.01
CA VAL A 173 -12.57 11.63 -17.23
C VAL A 173 -11.36 12.48 -17.67
N PRO A 174 -10.95 12.45 -18.95
CA PRO A 174 -9.88 13.32 -19.43
C PRO A 174 -10.31 14.78 -19.46
N PRO A 175 -9.42 15.75 -19.13
CA PRO A 175 -9.73 17.16 -19.25
C PRO A 175 -9.95 17.55 -20.71
N THR A 176 -10.86 18.50 -20.95
CA THR A 176 -11.10 19.05 -22.28
C THR A 176 -10.32 20.34 -22.46
N THR A 177 -9.60 20.44 -23.58
CA THR A 177 -8.98 21.70 -24.00
C THR A 177 -10.02 22.52 -24.74
N ASN A 178 -10.36 23.68 -24.17
CA ASN A 178 -11.27 24.64 -24.77
C ASN A 178 -10.62 25.31 -26.00
N PRO A 179 -11.41 25.85 -26.95
CA PRO A 179 -10.88 26.55 -28.13
C PRO A 179 -9.98 27.75 -27.82
N ASP A 180 -10.08 28.32 -26.62
CA ASP A 180 -9.26 29.43 -26.13
C ASP A 180 -7.90 28.97 -25.52
N GLY A 181 -7.62 27.67 -25.55
CA GLY A 181 -6.40 27.07 -25.00
C GLY A 181 -6.44 26.80 -23.50
N THR A 182 -7.54 27.11 -22.81
CA THR A 182 -7.74 26.75 -21.40
C THR A 182 -8.18 25.29 -21.25
N THR A 183 -7.87 24.65 -20.13
CA THR A 183 -8.36 23.29 -19.83
C THR A 183 -9.50 23.35 -18.81
N SER A 184 -10.66 22.80 -19.16
CA SER A 184 -11.77 22.67 -18.22
C SER A 184 -11.57 21.46 -17.30
N PRO A 185 -12.06 21.51 -16.04
CA PRO A 185 -12.13 20.34 -15.19
C PRO A 185 -12.90 19.22 -15.89
N ALA A 186 -12.38 18.02 -15.81
CA ALA A 186 -12.90 16.89 -16.55
C ALA A 186 -14.18 16.34 -15.89
N HIS A 187 -15.34 16.74 -16.43
CA HIS A 187 -16.62 16.17 -16.05
C HIS A 187 -17.33 15.57 -17.25
N ALA A 188 -18.04 14.47 -17.03
CA ALA A 188 -18.94 13.88 -18.00
C ALA A 188 -20.30 13.60 -17.37
N GLN A 189 -21.32 13.44 -18.21
CA GLN A 189 -22.69 13.09 -17.83
C GLN A 189 -23.05 11.68 -18.30
N TYR A 190 -22.39 11.20 -19.35
CA TYR A 190 -22.62 9.90 -19.95
C TYR A 190 -21.33 9.09 -20.01
N ALA A 191 -21.45 7.78 -19.78
CA ALA A 191 -20.42 6.80 -20.07
C ALA A 191 -20.92 5.72 -21.02
N GLN A 192 -19.99 5.13 -21.76
CA GLN A 192 -20.22 3.91 -22.51
C GLN A 192 -19.02 2.99 -22.35
N ALA A 193 -19.28 1.68 -22.23
CA ALA A 193 -18.24 0.67 -22.13
C ALA A 193 -18.23 -0.21 -23.38
N ARG A 194 -17.02 -0.64 -23.75
CA ARG A 194 -16.76 -1.69 -24.72
C ARG A 194 -16.10 -2.84 -24.00
N LEU A 195 -16.70 -4.02 -24.11
CA LEU A 195 -16.20 -5.26 -23.56
C LEU A 195 -15.68 -6.13 -24.70
N ARG A 196 -14.39 -6.46 -24.69
CA ARG A 196 -13.82 -7.46 -25.60
C ARG A 196 -13.63 -8.75 -24.83
N LEU A 197 -14.30 -9.80 -25.30
CA LEU A 197 -14.24 -11.12 -24.70
C LEU A 197 -13.34 -11.98 -25.57
N SER A 198 -12.44 -12.74 -24.96
CA SER A 198 -11.64 -13.74 -25.68
C SER A 198 -11.43 -15.01 -24.86
N ALA A 199 -11.16 -16.12 -25.54
CA ALA A 199 -10.79 -17.38 -24.92
C ALA A 199 -9.86 -18.19 -25.82
N SER A 200 -8.87 -18.85 -25.21
CA SER A 200 -7.96 -19.75 -25.91
C SER A 200 -8.64 -21.04 -26.38
N THR A 201 -9.76 -21.42 -25.75
CA THR A 201 -10.50 -22.65 -26.07
C THR A 201 -11.97 -22.31 -26.39
N PRO A 202 -12.48 -22.68 -27.58
CA PRO A 202 -13.89 -22.52 -27.93
C PRO A 202 -14.83 -23.13 -26.88
N GLY A 203 -15.92 -22.44 -26.57
CA GLY A 203 -16.89 -22.87 -25.55
C GLY A 203 -16.45 -22.70 -24.08
N LYS A 204 -15.22 -22.20 -23.83
CA LYS A 204 -14.73 -21.82 -22.49
C LYS A 204 -14.61 -20.30 -22.32
N GLY A 205 -15.48 -19.56 -23.02
CA GLY A 205 -15.54 -18.10 -22.99
C GLY A 205 -16.02 -17.54 -21.66
N PRO A 206 -15.72 -16.25 -21.39
CA PRO A 206 -16.29 -15.57 -20.25
C PRO A 206 -17.80 -15.34 -20.46
N ARG A 207 -18.53 -15.23 -19.36
CA ARG A 207 -19.96 -14.88 -19.32
C ARG A 207 -20.15 -13.69 -18.42
N VAL A 208 -20.82 -12.65 -18.91
CA VAL A 208 -21.21 -11.48 -18.12
C VAL A 208 -22.74 -11.47 -17.96
N THR A 209 -23.21 -11.51 -16.73
CA THR A 209 -24.64 -11.53 -16.38
C THR A 209 -25.19 -10.13 -16.14
N GLN A 210 -24.37 -9.24 -15.57
CA GLN A 210 -24.68 -7.83 -15.35
C GLN A 210 -23.41 -7.01 -15.47
N PHE A 211 -23.52 -5.83 -16.05
CA PHE A 211 -22.46 -4.82 -16.06
C PHE A 211 -22.95 -3.59 -15.28
N SER A 212 -22.06 -2.89 -14.59
CA SER A 212 -22.38 -1.71 -13.79
C SER A 212 -21.33 -0.63 -14.02
N PHE A 213 -21.80 0.62 -13.97
CA PHE A 213 -20.95 1.80 -13.79
C PHE A 213 -21.11 2.32 -12.38
N ASP A 214 -20.01 2.41 -11.65
CA ASP A 214 -19.93 3.20 -10.41
C ASP A 214 -19.36 4.57 -10.76
N PHE A 215 -20.24 5.55 -10.88
CA PHE A 215 -19.88 6.95 -11.11
C PHE A 215 -19.45 7.60 -9.81
N ILE A 216 -18.36 8.35 -9.84
CA ILE A 216 -17.81 9.09 -8.70
C ILE A 216 -17.56 10.53 -9.15
N ASP A 217 -18.11 11.47 -8.39
CA ASP A 217 -17.90 12.90 -8.52
C ASP A 217 -17.02 13.36 -7.36
N VAL A 218 -15.82 13.83 -7.68
CA VAL A 218 -14.86 14.34 -6.70
C VAL A 218 -14.64 15.83 -6.93
N PRO A 219 -14.85 16.68 -5.90
CA PRO A 219 -14.53 18.10 -6.01
C PRO A 219 -13.05 18.32 -6.31
N PRO A 220 -12.69 19.34 -7.11
CA PRO A 220 -11.29 19.68 -7.35
C PRO A 220 -10.60 20.07 -6.05
N SER A 221 -9.30 19.81 -5.97
CA SER A 221 -8.48 20.21 -4.83
C SER A 221 -8.36 21.73 -4.80
N ALA A 222 -8.64 22.35 -3.65
CA ALA A 222 -8.61 23.80 -3.48
C ALA A 222 -7.19 24.40 -3.64
N SER A 223 -6.15 23.59 -3.42
CA SER A 223 -4.75 23.96 -3.60
C SER A 223 -3.91 22.73 -3.94
N GLN A 224 -2.69 22.98 -4.45
CA GLN A 224 -1.70 21.92 -4.61
C GLN A 224 -1.41 21.23 -3.26
N PRO A 225 -1.10 19.92 -3.26
CA PRO A 225 -0.82 19.18 -2.05
C PRO A 225 0.38 19.77 -1.30
N ASN A 226 0.22 19.97 0.01
CA ASN A 226 1.33 20.43 0.85
C ASN A 226 2.20 19.24 1.28
N LEU A 227 3.43 19.17 0.77
CA LEU A 227 4.40 18.18 1.24
C LEU A 227 4.93 18.60 2.61
N SER A 228 4.54 17.87 3.65
CA SER A 228 5.01 18.14 5.00
C SER A 228 6.03 17.09 5.45
N GLY A 229 7.21 17.56 5.84
CA GLY A 229 8.15 16.75 6.62
C GLY A 229 7.68 16.67 8.06
N ASP A 230 7.82 15.50 8.68
CA ASP A 230 7.64 15.34 10.12
C ASP A 230 9.04 15.30 10.78
N PRO A 231 9.49 16.38 11.44
CA PRO A 231 10.82 16.42 12.05
C PRO A 231 10.93 15.46 13.24
N SER A 232 9.81 14.96 13.77
CA SER A 232 9.84 13.93 14.81
C SER A 232 10.27 12.58 14.22
N ILE A 233 9.92 12.27 12.97
CA ILE A 233 10.24 10.97 12.35
C ILE A 233 11.51 11.08 11.49
N ALA A 234 12.65 10.79 12.11
CA ALA A 234 13.95 10.89 11.47
C ALA A 234 14.04 10.13 10.13
N GLY A 235 14.40 10.85 9.07
CA GLY A 235 14.64 10.30 7.74
C GLY A 235 13.40 9.91 6.94
N ARG A 236 12.18 10.20 7.44
CA ARG A 236 10.95 10.04 6.66
C ARG A 236 10.90 11.10 5.54
N PRO A 237 10.66 10.71 4.27
CA PRO A 237 10.48 11.71 3.22
C PRO A 237 9.22 12.56 3.48
N PRO A 238 9.20 13.83 3.05
CA PRO A 238 7.99 14.65 3.08
C PRO A 238 6.85 13.94 2.37
N LEU A 239 5.65 14.01 2.94
CA LEU A 239 4.46 13.43 2.32
C LEU A 239 3.25 14.33 2.51
N VAL A 240 2.26 14.14 1.64
CA VAL A 240 0.94 14.74 1.71
C VAL A 240 0.14 13.94 2.73
N LYS A 241 -0.16 14.54 3.89
CA LYS A 241 -0.92 13.87 4.94
C LYS A 241 -2.35 13.65 4.50
N ARG A 242 -3.04 12.73 5.18
CA ARG A 242 -4.48 12.49 4.99
C ARG A 242 -5.32 13.77 4.92
N SER A 243 -5.17 14.64 5.91
CA SER A 243 -5.86 15.94 5.94
C SER A 243 -5.49 16.87 4.78
N ASP A 244 -4.27 16.78 4.23
CA ASP A 244 -3.79 17.69 3.19
C ASP A 244 -4.31 17.29 1.80
N TRP A 245 -4.51 15.99 1.53
CA TRP A 245 -5.18 15.54 0.30
C TRP A 245 -6.71 15.49 0.41
N GLY A 246 -7.27 15.85 1.57
CA GLY A 246 -8.70 15.90 1.80
C GLY A 246 -9.32 14.55 2.15
N ALA A 247 -8.59 13.69 2.88
CA ALA A 247 -9.12 12.45 3.42
C ALA A 247 -10.36 12.72 4.28
N PRO A 248 -11.48 12.04 4.02
CA PRO A 248 -12.66 12.25 4.83
C PRO A 248 -12.48 11.78 6.28
N ALA A 249 -13.14 12.49 7.21
CA ALA A 249 -12.91 12.33 8.66
C ALA A 249 -13.39 10.98 9.23
N THR A 250 -14.36 10.32 8.59
CA THR A 250 -14.81 8.97 8.93
C THR A 250 -14.42 8.01 7.81
N SER A 251 -13.23 7.44 7.97
CA SER A 251 -12.80 6.26 7.24
C SER A 251 -12.22 5.30 8.29
N ALA A 252 -13.04 4.36 8.75
CA ALA A 252 -12.64 3.17 9.52
C ALA A 252 -13.92 2.42 9.90
N ASN A 253 -14.63 1.85 8.93
CA ASN A 253 -15.61 0.81 9.30
C ASN A 253 -14.90 -0.44 9.83
N TRP A 254 -13.58 -0.55 9.61
CA TRP A 254 -12.72 -1.60 10.15
C TRP A 254 -11.72 -1.02 11.16
N PRO A 255 -11.60 -1.61 12.36
CA PRO A 255 -10.52 -1.30 13.28
C PRO A 255 -9.15 -1.54 12.63
N PRO A 256 -8.14 -0.70 12.93
CA PRO A 256 -6.79 -0.95 12.44
C PRO A 256 -6.22 -2.22 13.07
N VAL A 257 -5.58 -3.05 12.24
CA VAL A 257 -4.84 -4.24 12.68
C VAL A 257 -3.38 -4.06 12.33
N TYR A 258 -2.49 -4.31 13.27
CA TYR A 258 -1.06 -4.10 13.13
C TYR A 258 -0.31 -5.42 13.10
N ALA A 259 0.68 -5.51 12.22
CA ALA A 259 1.57 -6.67 12.13
C ALA A 259 3.00 -6.22 11.83
N PRO A 260 4.04 -6.90 12.35
CA PRO A 260 5.42 -6.59 12.01
C PRO A 260 5.65 -6.68 10.50
N VAL A 261 6.05 -5.55 9.89
CA VAL A 261 6.32 -5.48 8.45
C VAL A 261 7.62 -6.21 8.12
N SER A 262 7.55 -7.09 7.13
CA SER A 262 8.70 -7.82 6.58
C SER A 262 8.85 -7.64 5.07
N HIS A 263 7.78 -7.23 4.38
CA HIS A 263 7.74 -7.06 2.93
C HIS A 263 7.16 -5.70 2.53
N ILE A 264 7.61 -5.18 1.39
CA ILE A 264 7.03 -4.00 0.75
C ILE A 264 6.53 -4.43 -0.62
N ILE A 265 5.25 -4.22 -0.90
CA ILE A 265 4.60 -4.66 -2.12
C ILE A 265 4.27 -3.46 -2.99
N ILE A 266 4.85 -3.45 -4.21
CA ILE A 266 4.69 -2.36 -5.16
C ILE A 266 3.51 -2.66 -6.09
N HIS A 267 2.63 -1.66 -6.18
CA HIS A 267 1.44 -1.64 -7.01
C HIS A 267 1.51 -0.50 -8.02
N HIS A 268 0.69 -0.58 -9.07
CA HIS A 268 0.18 0.59 -9.75
C HIS A 268 -1.31 0.74 -9.42
N SER A 269 -1.88 1.92 -9.62
CA SER A 269 -3.34 2.10 -9.52
C SER A 269 -4.08 1.65 -10.78
N GLY A 270 -3.37 1.47 -11.91
CA GLY A 270 -3.99 1.17 -13.21
C GLY A 270 -4.82 2.33 -13.76
N THR A 271 -4.76 3.50 -13.13
CA THR A 271 -5.51 4.71 -13.50
C THR A 271 -4.85 5.43 -14.69
N GLY A 272 -5.65 6.24 -15.40
CA GLY A 272 -5.14 7.15 -16.42
C GLY A 272 -4.43 8.38 -15.84
N ALA A 273 -3.96 9.25 -16.74
CA ALA A 273 -3.36 10.53 -16.35
C ALA A 273 -4.38 11.42 -15.61
N SER A 274 -3.91 12.19 -14.63
CA SER A 274 -4.70 13.20 -13.92
C SER A 274 -3.95 14.53 -13.88
N SER A 275 -4.69 15.63 -13.93
CA SER A 275 -4.20 16.98 -13.63
C SER A 275 -4.35 17.34 -12.15
N ASP A 276 -5.11 16.57 -11.38
CA ASP A 276 -5.31 16.70 -9.94
C ASP A 276 -5.16 15.33 -9.25
N TRP A 277 -3.93 15.01 -8.85
CA TRP A 277 -3.61 13.73 -8.24
C TRP A 277 -4.22 13.56 -6.84
N ALA A 278 -4.42 14.64 -6.08
CA ALA A 278 -5.10 14.56 -4.79
C ALA A 278 -6.59 14.24 -4.96
N ALA A 279 -7.26 14.79 -5.98
CA ALA A 279 -8.61 14.38 -6.35
C ALA A 279 -8.65 12.90 -6.75
N GLN A 280 -7.67 12.42 -7.53
CA GLN A 280 -7.60 11.00 -7.89
C GLN A 280 -7.39 10.09 -6.65
N VAL A 281 -6.58 10.52 -5.67
CA VAL A 281 -6.44 9.80 -4.39
C VAL A 281 -7.77 9.74 -3.63
N ARG A 282 -8.56 10.82 -3.62
CA ARG A 282 -9.92 10.84 -3.05
C ARG A 282 -10.88 9.92 -3.81
N ALA A 283 -10.80 9.87 -5.13
CA ALA A 283 -11.58 8.95 -5.96
C ALA A 283 -11.25 7.48 -5.65
N LEU A 284 -9.95 7.13 -5.57
CA LEU A 284 -9.47 5.80 -5.18
C LEU A 284 -9.88 5.45 -3.75
N TRP A 285 -9.83 6.40 -2.82
CA TRP A 285 -10.34 6.20 -1.47
C TRP A 285 -11.82 5.84 -1.48
N TYR A 286 -12.65 6.57 -2.24
CA TYR A 286 -14.08 6.32 -2.33
C TYR A 286 -14.38 4.96 -2.96
N TYR A 287 -13.69 4.64 -4.06
CA TYR A 287 -13.75 3.35 -4.71
C TYR A 287 -13.44 2.21 -3.73
N HIS A 288 -12.30 2.27 -3.04
CA HIS A 288 -11.95 1.23 -2.07
C HIS A 288 -12.89 1.17 -0.87
N ALA A 289 -13.22 2.30 -0.26
CA ALA A 289 -13.97 2.31 1.00
C ALA A 289 -15.46 1.98 0.81
N TYR A 290 -16.08 2.45 -0.28
CA TYR A 290 -17.54 2.36 -0.48
C TYR A 290 -17.95 1.40 -1.59
N VAL A 291 -17.29 1.44 -2.74
CA VAL A 291 -17.64 0.53 -3.85
C VAL A 291 -17.14 -0.87 -3.53
N ARG A 292 -15.91 -0.99 -3.01
CA ARG A 292 -15.29 -2.27 -2.62
C ARG A 292 -15.45 -2.65 -1.15
N GLY A 293 -15.89 -1.72 -0.29
CA GLY A 293 -16.16 -2.01 1.12
C GLY A 293 -14.92 -2.23 2.00
N TRP A 294 -13.73 -1.78 1.59
CA TRP A 294 -12.44 -2.06 2.25
C TRP A 294 -12.14 -1.27 3.54
N GLY A 295 -13.12 -0.48 4.01
CA GLY A 295 -13.04 0.33 5.23
C GLY A 295 -12.17 1.59 5.14
N ASP A 296 -11.20 1.63 4.22
CA ASP A 296 -10.35 2.78 3.88
C ASP A 296 -9.66 2.50 2.51
N ILE A 297 -8.82 3.43 2.04
CA ILE A 297 -7.92 3.20 0.90
C ILE A 297 -7.02 1.97 1.16
N GLY A 298 -6.88 1.08 0.18
CA GLY A 298 -6.22 -0.21 0.36
C GLY A 298 -4.70 -0.16 0.58
N TYR A 299 -4.04 0.89 0.08
CA TYR A 299 -2.57 1.04 0.13
C TYR A 299 -2.12 1.87 1.34
N ASN A 300 -0.93 1.60 1.87
CA ASN A 300 -0.33 2.42 2.94
C ASN A 300 0.20 3.74 2.38
N TYR A 301 0.74 3.74 1.16
CA TYR A 301 1.22 4.93 0.47
C TYR A 301 0.85 4.93 -1.00
N LEU A 302 0.73 6.12 -1.58
CA LEU A 302 0.58 6.31 -3.02
C LEU A 302 1.62 7.33 -3.51
N ILE A 303 2.09 7.21 -4.75
CA ILE A 303 3.06 8.15 -5.34
C ILE A 303 2.55 8.58 -6.70
N ASP A 304 2.44 9.90 -6.92
CA ASP A 304 2.05 10.44 -8.22
C ASP A 304 3.24 10.62 -9.18
N PRO A 305 2.99 10.83 -10.50
CA PRO A 305 4.02 11.12 -11.49
C PRO A 305 4.92 12.32 -11.19
N LEU A 306 4.47 13.25 -10.33
CA LEU A 306 5.25 14.42 -9.91
C LEU A 306 6.15 14.12 -8.69
N GLY A 307 6.06 12.91 -8.12
CA GLY A 307 6.83 12.48 -6.96
C GLY A 307 6.19 12.82 -5.62
N ASN A 308 4.95 13.31 -5.58
CA ASN A 308 4.29 13.52 -4.30
C ASN A 308 3.94 12.16 -3.69
N ILE A 309 4.35 11.95 -2.43
CA ILE A 309 4.00 10.77 -1.65
C ILE A 309 2.74 11.11 -0.86
N TYR A 310 1.69 10.33 -0.99
CA TYR A 310 0.45 10.48 -0.23
C TYR A 310 0.40 9.44 0.89
N GLU A 311 0.02 9.88 2.08
CA GLU A 311 -0.36 8.98 3.18
C GLU A 311 -1.68 8.29 2.81
N GLY A 312 -1.62 6.98 2.60
CA GLY A 312 -2.78 6.14 2.34
C GLY A 312 -3.45 5.73 3.65
N ARG A 313 -3.64 4.43 3.87
CA ARG A 313 -4.42 3.85 4.97
C ARG A 313 -4.07 4.44 6.34
N ALA A 314 -5.11 4.81 7.10
CA ALA A 314 -4.96 5.39 8.42
C ALA A 314 -4.31 4.39 9.40
N GLY A 315 -3.32 4.84 10.16
CA GLY A 315 -2.62 4.02 11.17
C GLY A 315 -1.12 3.90 10.96
N GLY A 316 -0.58 4.37 9.82
CA GLY A 316 0.85 4.37 9.53
C GLY A 316 1.32 3.14 8.73
N PRO A 317 2.64 2.88 8.66
CA PRO A 317 3.19 1.81 7.82
C PRO A 317 2.86 0.40 8.32
N ASP A 318 2.67 0.19 9.63
CA ASP A 318 2.46 -1.15 10.21
C ASP A 318 0.99 -1.61 10.17
N VAL A 319 0.06 -0.77 9.73
CA VAL A 319 -1.35 -1.14 9.61
C VAL A 319 -1.54 -2.03 8.38
N ALA A 320 -2.23 -3.16 8.57
CA ALA A 320 -2.59 -4.06 7.49
C ALA A 320 -3.53 -3.34 6.50
N GLY A 321 -3.15 -3.37 5.23
CA GLY A 321 -3.91 -2.82 4.11
C GLY A 321 -5.03 -3.73 3.60
N SER A 322 -5.49 -3.42 2.38
CA SER A 322 -6.36 -4.28 1.56
C SER A 322 -5.81 -4.40 0.13
N HIS A 323 -4.50 -4.25 -0.04
CA HIS A 323 -3.86 -4.14 -1.35
C HIS A 323 -3.43 -5.47 -1.95
N THR A 324 -3.22 -6.52 -1.15
CA THR A 324 -2.68 -7.80 -1.64
C THR A 324 -3.16 -8.93 -0.77
N TYR A 325 -4.34 -9.47 -1.03
CA TYR A 325 -4.79 -10.71 -0.39
C TYR A 325 -3.98 -11.91 -0.91
N PRO A 326 -3.61 -12.90 -0.06
CA PRO A 326 -3.75 -13.00 1.40
C PRO A 326 -2.60 -12.36 2.20
N PHE A 327 -1.82 -11.46 1.62
CA PHE A 327 -0.57 -10.92 2.13
C PHE A 327 -0.66 -9.49 2.67
N ASN A 328 -1.86 -9.04 3.07
CA ASN A 328 -2.10 -7.70 3.59
C ASN A 328 -1.39 -7.48 4.94
N TYR A 329 -1.28 -8.53 5.75
CA TYR A 329 -0.65 -8.50 7.06
C TYR A 329 0.86 -8.63 6.94
N GLY A 330 1.61 -7.78 7.64
CA GLY A 330 3.07 -7.82 7.63
C GLY A 330 3.71 -7.29 6.34
N SER A 331 2.95 -6.55 5.53
CA SER A 331 3.47 -5.83 4.37
C SER A 331 3.03 -4.36 4.33
N VAL A 332 3.85 -3.55 3.65
CA VAL A 332 3.51 -2.17 3.27
C VAL A 332 3.16 -2.15 1.78
N GLY A 333 1.94 -1.74 1.45
CA GLY A 333 1.50 -1.53 0.06
C GLY A 333 1.79 -0.11 -0.42
N ILE A 334 2.50 0.03 -1.55
CA ILE A 334 2.78 1.31 -2.20
C ILE A 334 2.21 1.29 -3.61
N ALA A 335 1.25 2.17 -3.92
CA ALA A 335 0.69 2.31 -5.26
C ALA A 335 1.33 3.47 -6.04
N LEU A 336 1.82 3.16 -7.24
CA LEU A 336 2.25 4.15 -8.22
C LEU A 336 1.01 4.61 -9.00
N LEU A 337 0.62 5.88 -8.87
CA LEU A 337 -0.56 6.41 -9.54
C LEU A 337 -0.32 6.49 -11.04
N GLY A 338 -1.07 5.70 -11.80
CA GLY A 338 -0.95 5.55 -13.24
C GLY A 338 -0.98 4.09 -13.68
N ASN A 339 -0.76 3.87 -14.97
CA ASN A 339 -0.61 2.55 -15.57
C ASN A 339 0.81 2.38 -16.15
N TYR A 340 1.61 1.55 -15.49
CA TYR A 340 3.00 1.26 -15.86
C TYR A 340 3.19 -0.11 -16.53
N GLN A 341 2.13 -0.62 -17.17
CA GLN A 341 2.24 -1.81 -18.01
C GLN A 341 3.16 -1.54 -19.22
N TYR A 342 2.99 -0.38 -19.86
CA TYR A 342 3.74 0.00 -21.06
C TYR A 342 4.49 1.33 -20.93
N SER A 343 4.06 2.20 -20.03
CA SER A 343 4.66 3.53 -19.80
C SER A 343 5.81 3.43 -18.81
N ASP A 344 6.93 4.11 -19.10
CA ASP A 344 8.05 4.21 -18.16
C ASP A 344 7.67 5.04 -16.93
N LEU A 345 8.34 4.78 -15.81
CA LEU A 345 8.10 5.51 -14.56
C LEU A 345 8.75 6.90 -14.65
N PRO A 346 8.03 7.97 -14.31
CA PRO A 346 8.61 9.31 -14.22
C PRO A 346 9.78 9.36 -13.24
N ALA A 347 10.80 10.16 -13.56
CA ALA A 347 12.00 10.26 -12.73
C ALA A 347 11.69 10.75 -11.30
N ALA A 348 10.76 11.69 -11.15
CA ALA A 348 10.34 12.21 -9.84
C ALA A 348 9.64 11.14 -8.99
N MET A 349 8.83 10.29 -9.61
CA MET A 349 8.22 9.13 -8.97
C MET A 349 9.29 8.11 -8.51
N LEU A 350 10.25 7.78 -9.38
CA LEU A 350 11.33 6.84 -9.04
C LEU A 350 12.20 7.34 -7.87
N ASP A 351 12.55 8.62 -7.85
CA ASP A 351 13.31 9.25 -6.77
C ASP A 351 12.53 9.18 -5.45
N SER A 352 11.24 9.51 -5.48
CA SER A 352 10.37 9.50 -4.30
C SER A 352 10.13 8.08 -3.79
N LEU A 353 9.93 7.12 -4.70
CA LEU A 353 9.83 5.70 -4.36
C LEU A 353 11.14 5.20 -3.72
N SER A 354 12.29 5.55 -4.28
CA SER A 354 13.60 5.19 -3.70
C SER A 354 13.77 5.72 -2.28
N LYS A 355 13.45 7.00 -2.04
CA LYS A 355 13.49 7.63 -0.70
C LYS A 355 12.52 6.98 0.28
N LEU A 356 11.29 6.69 -0.16
CA LEU A 356 10.28 6.02 0.66
C LEU A 356 10.72 4.61 1.02
N LEU A 357 11.23 3.83 0.06
CA LEU A 357 11.76 2.50 0.30
C LEU A 357 12.95 2.53 1.26
N ALA A 358 13.91 3.43 1.07
CA ALA A 358 15.07 3.58 1.97
C ALA A 358 14.65 3.89 3.42
N TRP A 359 13.62 4.72 3.60
CA TRP A 359 13.04 4.95 4.91
C TRP A 359 12.38 3.68 5.47
N GLN A 360 11.48 3.04 4.72
CA GLN A 360 10.76 1.84 5.16
C GLN A 360 11.69 0.69 5.53
N VAL A 361 12.65 0.35 4.67
CA VAL A 361 13.60 -0.74 4.93
C VAL A 361 14.46 -0.49 6.16
N LYS A 362 14.81 0.78 6.43
CA LYS A 362 15.54 1.16 7.64
C LYS A 362 14.67 1.05 8.89
N GLN A 363 13.41 1.51 8.83
CA GLN A 363 12.48 1.41 9.96
C GLN A 363 12.27 -0.04 10.36
N HIS A 364 12.00 -0.91 9.39
CA HIS A 364 11.65 -2.31 9.64
C HIS A 364 12.85 -3.26 9.65
N GLY A 365 14.04 -2.83 9.21
CA GLY A 365 15.21 -3.70 9.13
C GLY A 365 15.10 -4.74 8.02
N ILE A 366 14.58 -4.35 6.88
CA ILE A 366 14.30 -5.23 5.74
C ILE A 366 15.44 -5.13 4.73
N ASP A 367 16.21 -6.18 4.47
CA ASP A 367 17.23 -6.12 3.42
C ASP A 367 16.58 -5.82 2.05
N PRO A 368 16.84 -4.66 1.41
CA PRO A 368 16.22 -4.31 0.14
C PRO A 368 16.59 -5.27 -1.00
N GLN A 369 17.73 -5.98 -0.91
CA GLN A 369 18.15 -6.99 -1.87
C GLN A 369 17.83 -8.42 -1.41
N GLY A 370 17.28 -8.56 -0.21
CA GLY A 370 16.97 -9.84 0.40
C GLY A 370 15.74 -10.51 -0.19
N ASN A 371 15.61 -11.80 0.12
CA ASN A 371 14.47 -12.65 -0.18
C ASN A 371 14.11 -13.43 1.08
N ALA A 372 12.84 -13.42 1.47
CA ALA A 372 12.37 -14.05 2.69
C ALA A 372 11.11 -14.88 2.45
N ASN A 373 10.83 -15.79 3.38
CA ASN A 373 9.54 -16.44 3.43
C ASN A 373 8.50 -15.45 3.97
N PHE A 374 7.34 -15.44 3.34
CA PHE A 374 6.21 -14.61 3.73
C PHE A 374 4.96 -15.46 3.85
N SER A 375 4.40 -15.47 5.05
CA SER A 375 3.16 -16.17 5.33
C SER A 375 2.00 -15.19 5.23
N GLY A 376 1.05 -15.50 4.36
CA GLY A 376 -0.21 -14.79 4.26
C GLY A 376 -1.25 -15.33 5.23
N GLU A 377 -2.49 -14.91 5.04
CA GLU A 377 -3.67 -15.42 5.71
C GLU A 377 -3.97 -16.88 5.31
N LEU A 378 -4.87 -17.52 6.06
CA LEU A 378 -5.36 -18.86 5.71
C LEU A 378 -6.28 -18.76 4.50
N VAL A 379 -6.04 -19.62 3.52
CA VAL A 379 -6.84 -19.72 2.30
C VAL A 379 -7.36 -21.16 2.17
N CYS A 380 -8.68 -21.34 2.20
CA CYS A 380 -9.34 -22.64 2.42
C CYS A 380 -8.76 -23.43 3.61
N GLY A 381 -8.47 -22.75 4.71
CA GLY A 381 -7.92 -23.39 5.90
C GLY A 381 -6.46 -23.83 5.78
N ILE A 382 -5.77 -23.47 4.69
CA ILE A 382 -4.34 -23.74 4.49
C ILE A 382 -3.57 -22.44 4.58
N LEU A 383 -2.49 -22.42 5.38
CA LEU A 383 -1.59 -21.27 5.44
C LEU A 383 -0.83 -21.13 4.13
N VAL A 384 -0.97 -19.97 3.49
CA VAL A 384 -0.20 -19.65 2.28
C VAL A 384 1.17 -19.16 2.69
N ASN A 385 2.22 -19.82 2.20
CA ASN A 385 3.60 -19.42 2.45
C ASN A 385 4.38 -19.37 1.14
N VAL A 386 5.00 -18.23 0.85
CA VAL A 386 5.76 -18.00 -0.38
C VAL A 386 7.14 -17.45 -0.05
N SER A 387 8.13 -17.76 -0.89
CA SER A 387 9.44 -17.10 -0.82
C SER A 387 9.50 -16.02 -1.89
N ARG A 388 9.72 -14.77 -1.48
CA ARG A 388 9.68 -13.59 -2.38
C ARG A 388 10.76 -12.57 -2.01
N PRO A 389 11.19 -11.74 -2.98
CA PRO A 389 12.02 -10.58 -2.68
C PRO A 389 11.32 -9.70 -1.65
N ASN A 390 12.09 -9.14 -0.72
CA ASN A 390 11.52 -8.33 0.36
C ASN A 390 10.84 -7.05 -0.14
N ILE A 391 11.26 -6.53 -1.29
CA ILE A 391 10.55 -5.48 -2.05
C ILE A 391 10.05 -6.16 -3.32
N ALA A 392 8.76 -6.46 -3.45
CA ALA A 392 8.25 -7.29 -4.55
C ALA A 392 7.09 -6.60 -5.29
N PRO A 393 6.88 -6.91 -6.59
CA PRO A 393 5.69 -6.49 -7.29
C PRO A 393 4.46 -7.28 -6.81
N ALA A 394 3.29 -6.65 -6.81
CA ALA A 394 2.02 -7.29 -6.48
C ALA A 394 1.75 -8.57 -7.30
N ARG A 395 2.15 -8.58 -8.57
CA ARG A 395 2.10 -9.73 -9.48
C ARG A 395 2.65 -11.02 -8.87
N ASP A 396 3.73 -10.93 -8.10
CA ASP A 396 4.40 -12.12 -7.55
C ASP A 396 3.55 -12.83 -6.48
N PHE A 397 2.50 -12.19 -5.97
CA PHE A 397 1.60 -12.71 -4.95
C PHE A 397 0.27 -13.21 -5.52
N ALA A 398 0.00 -12.96 -6.80
CA ALA A 398 -1.24 -13.35 -7.46
C ALA A 398 -1.43 -14.87 -7.52
N GLY A 399 -2.69 -15.33 -7.53
CA GLY A 399 -3.03 -16.75 -7.64
C GLY A 399 -2.81 -17.57 -6.36
N SER A 400 -2.51 -16.92 -5.24
CA SER A 400 -2.36 -17.58 -3.94
C SER A 400 -3.70 -17.77 -3.19
N GLY A 401 -4.81 -17.40 -3.82
CA GLY A 401 -6.17 -17.51 -3.29
C GLY A 401 -6.86 -18.82 -3.66
N CYS A 402 -7.94 -19.14 -2.95
CA CYS A 402 -8.68 -20.38 -3.15
C CYS A 402 -9.63 -20.31 -4.33
N GLY A 403 -9.48 -21.24 -5.28
CA GLY A 403 -10.33 -21.27 -6.47
C GLY A 403 -10.14 -20.08 -7.41
N GLN A 404 -9.04 -19.31 -7.27
CA GLN A 404 -8.80 -18.18 -8.15
C GLN A 404 -8.52 -18.65 -9.58
N THR A 405 -9.33 -18.14 -10.50
CA THR A 405 -9.11 -18.23 -11.94
C THR A 405 -7.93 -17.33 -12.29
N SER A 406 -6.97 -17.90 -13.00
CA SER A 406 -5.61 -17.44 -13.26
C SER A 406 -5.43 -16.16 -14.08
N ASN A 407 -6.21 -15.10 -13.86
CA ASN A 407 -5.94 -13.87 -14.62
C ASN A 407 -4.65 -13.18 -14.20
N GLY A 408 -4.20 -13.38 -12.94
CA GLY A 408 -2.89 -12.98 -12.44
C GLY A 408 -2.75 -11.46 -12.37
N SER A 409 -2.26 -10.93 -11.25
CA SER A 409 -2.08 -9.48 -11.14
C SER A 409 -1.09 -8.95 -12.16
N VAL A 410 -1.51 -7.99 -13.00
CA VAL A 410 -0.57 -7.26 -13.87
C VAL A 410 0.19 -6.17 -13.11
N SER A 411 -0.26 -5.80 -11.91
CA SER A 411 0.31 -4.76 -11.07
C SER A 411 1.72 -5.13 -10.56
N PRO A 412 2.70 -4.22 -10.53
CA PRO A 412 2.63 -2.79 -10.86
C PRO A 412 2.83 -2.45 -12.35
N GLY A 413 2.75 -3.45 -13.24
CA GLY A 413 3.01 -3.30 -14.68
C GLY A 413 4.45 -3.64 -15.05
N ASP A 414 4.65 -4.10 -16.29
CA ASP A 414 5.95 -4.60 -16.75
C ASP A 414 7.09 -3.57 -16.66
N LYS A 415 6.83 -2.28 -16.88
CA LYS A 415 7.85 -1.24 -16.75
C LYS A 415 8.27 -1.02 -15.31
N ALA A 416 7.32 -1.02 -14.37
CA ALA A 416 7.61 -0.94 -12.95
C ALA A 416 8.40 -2.15 -12.47
N ILE A 417 8.00 -3.35 -12.91
CA ILE A 417 8.68 -4.61 -12.55
C ILE A 417 10.13 -4.63 -13.06
N ALA A 418 10.34 -4.19 -14.31
CA ALA A 418 11.69 -4.08 -14.89
C ALA A 418 12.59 -3.12 -14.10
N ALA A 419 12.04 -2.10 -13.45
CA ALA A 419 12.80 -1.14 -12.63
C ALA A 419 13.20 -1.67 -11.24
N LEU A 420 12.47 -2.65 -10.69
CA LEU A 420 12.66 -3.11 -9.30
C LEU A 420 14.08 -3.61 -8.97
N PRO A 421 14.76 -4.41 -9.81
CA PRO A 421 16.12 -4.86 -9.49
C PRO A 421 17.12 -3.70 -9.31
N ALA A 422 17.07 -2.70 -10.19
CA ALA A 422 17.92 -1.52 -10.09
C ALA A 422 17.54 -0.68 -8.87
N LEU A 423 16.24 -0.54 -8.59
CA LEU A 423 15.74 0.20 -7.43
C LEU A 423 16.20 -0.42 -6.12
N ARG A 424 16.10 -1.76 -5.95
CA ARG A 424 16.59 -2.47 -4.76
C ARG A 424 18.09 -2.21 -4.52
N LYS A 425 18.90 -2.23 -5.58
CA LYS A 425 20.33 -1.90 -5.51
C LYS A 425 20.58 -0.45 -5.11
N ASN A 426 19.83 0.49 -5.69
CA ASN A 426 19.96 1.91 -5.38
C ASN A 426 19.55 2.22 -3.93
N VAL A 427 18.47 1.61 -3.46
CA VAL A 427 18.02 1.71 -2.06
C VAL A 427 19.10 1.16 -1.13
N ALA A 428 19.68 -0.01 -1.43
CA ALA A 428 20.79 -0.55 -0.65
C ALA A 428 22.02 0.37 -0.61
N ALA A 429 22.36 0.99 -1.74
CA ALA A 429 23.49 1.91 -1.85
C ALA A 429 23.26 3.25 -1.13
N ALA A 430 21.99 3.66 -0.95
CA ALA A 430 21.62 4.87 -0.23
C ALA A 430 21.64 4.69 1.30
N LEU A 431 21.67 3.45 1.80
CA LEU A 431 21.79 3.17 3.23
C LEU A 431 23.22 3.48 3.71
N PRO A 432 23.38 4.03 4.93
CA PRO A 432 24.70 4.33 5.47
C PRO A 432 25.54 3.06 5.55
N LEU A 433 26.83 3.13 5.24
CA LEU A 433 27.72 1.94 5.25
C LEU A 433 27.71 1.24 6.62
N TYR A 434 27.76 2.02 7.69
CA TYR A 434 27.61 1.55 9.07
C TYR A 434 26.45 2.31 9.73
N GLY A 435 25.67 1.61 10.55
CA GLY A 435 24.64 2.23 11.37
C GLY A 435 24.07 1.23 12.35
N ALA A 436 23.79 1.66 13.58
CA ALA A 436 23.21 0.85 14.63
C ALA A 436 21.87 1.44 15.08
N THR A 437 20.86 0.59 15.27
CA THR A 437 19.61 0.96 15.95
C THR A 437 19.51 0.22 17.26
N PHE A 438 19.36 0.95 18.37
CA PHE A 438 19.15 0.36 19.69
C PHE A 438 17.68 0.03 19.88
N LEU A 439 17.38 -1.24 20.14
CA LEU A 439 16.01 -1.71 20.33
C LEU A 439 15.67 -1.82 21.81
N ARG A 440 16.61 -2.28 22.65
CA ARG A 440 16.42 -2.46 24.09
C ARG A 440 17.74 -2.38 24.84
N HIS A 441 17.71 -1.87 26.08
CA HIS A 441 18.82 -1.98 27.03
C HIS A 441 18.32 -2.05 28.48
N ASP A 442 19.18 -2.52 29.39
CA ASP A 442 18.95 -2.49 30.84
C ASP A 442 19.94 -1.60 31.62
N THR A 443 20.61 -0.67 30.91
CA THR A 443 21.55 0.30 31.52
C THR A 443 20.94 0.99 32.75
N PRO A 444 21.58 0.90 33.94
CA PRO A 444 21.09 1.56 35.13
C PRO A 444 21.04 3.09 34.98
N SER A 445 19.95 3.70 35.40
CA SER A 445 19.80 5.17 35.43
C SER A 445 20.60 5.83 36.55
N GLN A 446 21.08 5.05 37.51
CA GLN A 446 21.97 5.46 38.58
C GLN A 446 23.13 4.47 38.70
N MET A 447 24.34 4.99 38.72
CA MET A 447 25.56 4.18 38.77
C MET A 447 26.50 4.76 39.83
N LYS A 448 27.19 3.89 40.57
CA LYS A 448 28.26 4.30 41.49
C LYS A 448 29.45 4.76 40.66
N THR A 449 29.99 5.93 40.99
CA THR A 449 31.12 6.53 40.26
C THR A 449 32.29 5.55 40.12
N GLY A 450 32.78 5.35 38.90
CA GLY A 450 33.86 4.42 38.58
C GLY A 450 33.53 2.92 38.63
N ALA A 451 32.31 2.53 38.98
CA ALA A 451 31.90 1.11 38.95
C ALA A 451 31.56 0.65 37.52
N THR A 452 31.85 -0.62 37.23
CA THR A 452 31.53 -1.27 35.95
C THR A 452 30.27 -2.11 36.10
N TYR A 453 29.39 -1.98 35.12
CA TYR A 453 28.11 -2.69 35.04
C TYR A 453 28.09 -3.50 33.75
N ASN A 454 27.57 -4.72 33.83
CA ASN A 454 27.32 -5.54 32.66
C ASN A 454 25.91 -5.24 32.16
N VAL A 455 25.81 -4.62 30.99
CA VAL A 455 24.57 -4.12 30.41
C VAL A 455 24.17 -5.00 29.23
N ASN A 456 22.95 -5.52 29.26
CA ASN A 456 22.36 -6.25 28.15
C ASN A 456 21.75 -5.27 27.14
N LEU A 457 22.15 -5.41 25.88
CA LEU A 457 21.78 -4.54 24.77
C LEU A 457 21.24 -5.38 23.62
N THR A 458 20.08 -5.00 23.09
CA THR A 458 19.61 -5.50 21.79
C THR A 458 19.85 -4.43 20.74
N VAL A 459 20.73 -4.73 19.79
CA VAL A 459 21.13 -3.82 18.71
C VAL A 459 20.80 -4.44 17.36
N ARG A 460 20.30 -3.61 16.44
CA ARG A 460 20.09 -3.97 15.03
C ARG A 460 21.15 -3.29 14.17
N ASN A 461 21.72 -4.04 13.23
CA ASN A 461 22.51 -3.42 12.17
C ASN A 461 21.57 -2.68 11.21
N SER A 462 21.70 -1.36 11.14
CA SER A 462 20.96 -0.49 10.24
C SER A 462 21.84 0.13 9.15
N GLY A 463 23.05 -0.40 8.95
CA GLY A 463 23.96 -0.04 7.87
C GLY A 463 24.09 -1.13 6.81
N SER A 464 24.41 -0.73 5.58
CA SER A 464 24.45 -1.63 4.42
C SER A 464 25.58 -2.66 4.46
N LEU A 465 26.62 -2.46 5.28
CA LEU A 465 27.69 -3.44 5.45
C LEU A 465 27.36 -4.46 6.54
N ILE A 466 27.78 -5.70 6.31
CA ILE A 466 27.81 -6.74 7.34
C ILE A 466 28.77 -6.31 8.45
N TRP A 467 28.33 -6.40 9.70
CA TRP A 467 29.22 -6.26 10.84
C TRP A 467 29.95 -7.58 11.06
N HIS A 468 31.19 -7.68 10.58
CA HIS A 468 31.97 -8.89 10.75
C HIS A 468 32.43 -9.05 12.21
N ALA A 469 32.17 -10.21 12.80
CA ALA A 469 32.61 -10.55 14.15
C ALA A 469 34.11 -10.85 14.23
N THR A 470 34.71 -11.23 13.10
CA THR A 470 36.14 -11.51 12.96
C THR A 470 36.77 -10.59 11.90
N PRO A 471 38.11 -10.42 11.92
CA PRO A 471 38.80 -9.66 10.88
C PRO A 471 38.60 -10.27 9.49
N VAL A 472 38.35 -9.43 8.49
CA VAL A 472 38.20 -9.83 7.07
C VAL A 472 39.25 -9.16 6.20
N ALA A 473 39.67 -9.85 5.13
CA ALA A 473 40.61 -9.31 4.16
C ALA A 473 40.04 -8.04 3.46
N PRO A 474 40.90 -7.08 3.08
CA PRO A 474 40.43 -5.82 2.50
C PRO A 474 39.68 -6.04 1.18
N THR A 475 38.47 -5.47 1.07
CA THR A 475 37.80 -5.21 -0.21
C THR A 475 38.10 -3.76 -0.65
N PRO A 476 38.24 -3.46 -1.96
CA PRO A 476 38.73 -2.15 -2.45
C PRO A 476 37.86 -0.92 -2.10
N THR A 477 36.65 -1.12 -1.57
CA THR A 477 35.64 -0.06 -1.36
C THR A 477 35.59 0.50 0.06
N LEU A 478 36.39 -0.01 1.01
CA LEU A 478 36.33 0.38 2.43
C LEU A 478 37.37 1.47 2.80
N SER A 479 37.08 2.71 2.40
CA SER A 479 37.58 4.03 2.87
C SER A 479 39.08 4.40 2.76
N PRO A 480 39.42 5.67 2.41
CA PRO A 480 40.79 6.14 2.13
C PRO A 480 41.61 6.62 3.36
N ASN A 481 41.06 6.64 4.58
CA ASN A 481 41.74 7.26 5.73
C ASN A 481 41.86 6.33 6.95
N GLY A 482 43.07 5.78 7.16
CA GLY A 482 43.64 5.56 8.50
C GLY A 482 44.00 4.14 8.94
N GLY A 483 45.31 3.85 9.07
CA GLY A 483 45.87 2.92 10.07
C GLY A 483 46.18 1.49 9.60
N GLY A 484 47.47 1.13 9.52
CA GLY A 484 47.94 -0.25 9.37
C GLY A 484 47.92 -0.99 10.70
N GLY A 485 46.94 -1.88 10.92
CA GLY A 485 46.83 -2.69 12.14
C GLY A 485 45.93 -3.91 11.95
N GLN A 486 46.22 -4.98 12.68
CA GLN A 486 45.43 -6.22 12.73
C GLN A 486 43.99 -5.93 13.18
N GLY A 487 42.99 -6.51 12.49
CA GLY A 487 41.56 -6.30 12.79
C GLY A 487 40.75 -5.54 11.73
N ARG A 488 41.27 -5.34 10.51
CA ARG A 488 40.55 -4.63 9.44
C ARG A 488 39.20 -5.29 9.13
N GLY A 489 38.15 -4.47 9.04
CA GLY A 489 36.78 -4.89 8.75
C GLY A 489 36.00 -5.53 9.92
N GLN A 490 36.65 -5.87 11.03
CA GLN A 490 35.96 -6.35 12.24
C GLN A 490 35.20 -5.20 12.91
N VAL A 491 33.93 -5.45 13.25
CA VAL A 491 33.10 -4.51 14.02
C VAL A 491 33.03 -4.96 15.47
N ARG A 492 33.18 -3.99 16.39
CA ARG A 492 33.01 -4.17 17.84
C ARG A 492 32.19 -3.00 18.39
N LEU A 493 31.29 -3.27 19.33
CA LEU A 493 30.44 -2.24 19.93
C LEU A 493 31.23 -1.45 20.98
N GLY A 494 31.35 -0.13 20.80
CA GLY A 494 31.97 0.77 21.79
C GLY A 494 30.92 1.47 22.65
N TYR A 495 31.38 2.40 23.50
CA TYR A 495 30.52 3.41 24.11
C TYR A 495 31.31 4.65 24.47
N ARG A 496 30.59 5.74 24.75
CA ARG A 496 31.11 7.03 25.17
C ARG A 496 30.14 7.74 26.09
N TRP A 497 30.69 8.44 27.08
CA TRP A 497 29.93 9.33 27.95
C TRP A 497 30.02 10.77 27.47
N SER A 498 28.93 11.52 27.59
CA SER A 498 28.94 12.99 27.58
C SER A 498 28.42 13.55 28.90
N ASP A 499 28.95 14.68 29.33
CA ASP A 499 28.49 15.40 30.51
C ASP A 499 27.13 16.10 30.28
N ALA A 500 26.61 16.77 31.30
CA ALA A 500 25.34 17.50 31.23
C ALA A 500 25.34 18.66 30.21
N ASN A 501 26.51 19.15 29.79
CA ASN A 501 26.67 20.18 28.78
C ASN A 501 26.87 19.59 27.37
N GLY A 502 26.89 18.26 27.24
CA GLY A 502 27.14 17.55 25.99
C GLY A 502 28.63 17.37 25.66
N ASN A 503 29.55 17.75 26.54
CA ASN A 503 30.97 17.55 26.29
C ASN A 503 31.32 16.06 26.41
N LEU A 504 32.00 15.54 25.40
CA LEU A 504 32.38 14.15 25.36
C LEU A 504 33.55 13.86 26.31
N LEU A 505 33.42 12.83 27.13
CA LEU A 505 34.48 12.35 28.00
C LEU A 505 35.55 11.59 27.20
N PRO A 506 36.76 11.41 27.77
CA PRO A 506 37.79 10.55 27.20
C PRO A 506 37.27 9.13 26.93
N ILE A 507 37.67 8.55 25.80
CA ILE A 507 37.26 7.20 25.42
C ILE A 507 37.86 6.19 26.40
N GLN A 508 37.01 5.32 26.94
CA GLN A 508 37.43 4.10 27.62
C GLN A 508 37.24 2.95 26.62
N ASP A 509 38.35 2.33 26.18
CA ASP A 509 38.27 1.25 25.19
C ASP A 509 37.83 -0.05 25.87
N GLN A 510 36.51 -0.19 26.02
CA GLN A 510 35.84 -1.41 26.52
C GLN A 510 34.89 -1.94 25.44
N ARG A 511 35.41 -2.09 24.22
CA ARG A 511 34.60 -2.56 23.09
C ARG A 511 34.20 -4.03 23.28
N THR A 512 32.93 -4.32 22.97
CA THR A 512 32.34 -5.65 23.04
C THR A 512 32.43 -6.33 21.67
N SER A 513 33.02 -7.54 21.63
CA SER A 513 33.07 -8.34 20.41
C SER A 513 31.68 -8.87 20.03
N LEU A 514 31.42 -8.96 18.73
CA LEU A 514 30.21 -9.56 18.23
C LEU A 514 30.31 -11.09 18.30
N PRO A 515 29.23 -11.82 18.65
CA PRO A 515 29.23 -13.28 18.70
C PRO A 515 29.18 -13.94 17.32
N ARG A 516 28.77 -13.21 16.29
CA ARG A 516 28.65 -13.64 14.89
C ARG A 516 28.54 -12.42 13.97
N ASP A 517 28.67 -12.66 12.67
CA ASP A 517 28.42 -11.64 11.65
C ASP A 517 26.96 -11.17 11.68
N ILE A 518 26.75 -9.85 11.66
CA ILE A 518 25.41 -9.24 11.71
C ILE A 518 25.14 -8.53 10.38
N PRO A 519 24.37 -9.13 9.45
CA PRO A 519 23.97 -8.47 8.21
C PRO A 519 22.97 -7.34 8.49
N PHE A 520 22.68 -6.51 7.48
CA PHE A 520 21.67 -5.47 7.59
C PHE A 520 20.33 -6.04 8.08
N GLY A 521 19.67 -5.31 8.98
CA GLY A 521 18.37 -5.70 9.55
C GLY A 521 18.46 -6.73 10.67
N ALA A 522 19.53 -7.53 10.74
CA ALA A 522 19.70 -8.53 11.79
C ALA A 522 19.96 -7.89 13.16
N THR A 523 19.46 -8.56 14.19
CA THR A 523 19.62 -8.17 15.59
C THR A 523 20.64 -9.05 16.31
N VAL A 524 21.26 -8.47 17.33
CA VAL A 524 22.17 -9.16 18.24
C VAL A 524 21.93 -8.69 19.66
N ASN A 525 21.92 -9.64 20.59
CA ASN A 525 21.97 -9.37 22.02
C ASN A 525 23.43 -9.40 22.48
N LEU A 526 23.87 -8.35 23.16
CA LEU A 526 25.24 -8.15 23.61
C LEU A 526 25.26 -7.79 25.08
N TYR A 527 26.24 -8.32 25.80
CA TYR A 527 26.55 -7.91 27.17
C TYR A 527 27.77 -7.00 27.15
N ALA A 528 27.53 -5.69 27.28
CA ALA A 528 28.58 -4.68 27.28
C ALA A 528 28.99 -4.31 28.70
N ASN A 529 30.29 -4.26 28.95
CA ASN A 529 30.83 -3.75 30.21
C ASN A 529 30.89 -2.22 30.13
N VAL A 530 30.03 -1.53 30.88
CA VAL A 530 29.95 -0.07 30.91
C VAL A 530 30.47 0.44 32.26
N THR A 531 31.52 1.24 32.22
CA THR A 531 32.13 1.83 33.42
C THR A 531 31.64 3.26 33.61
N ALA A 532 31.09 3.56 34.78
CA ALA A 532 30.56 4.88 35.10
C ALA A 532 31.68 5.94 35.21
N PRO A 533 31.41 7.21 34.91
CA PRO A 533 32.35 8.30 35.14
C PRO A 533 32.81 8.35 36.61
N ARG A 534 34.07 8.76 36.83
CA ARG A 534 34.68 8.81 38.17
C ARG A 534 34.22 10.01 39.00
N VAL A 535 33.59 10.99 38.37
CA VAL A 535 33.04 12.18 39.01
C VAL A 535 31.53 12.04 39.06
N ALA A 536 30.92 12.39 40.20
CA ALA A 536 29.47 12.36 40.33
C ALA A 536 28.86 13.47 39.47
N GLY A 537 27.80 13.16 38.73
CA GLY A 537 27.16 14.11 37.81
C GLY A 537 26.04 13.48 37.00
N SER A 538 25.44 14.28 36.12
CA SER A 538 24.50 13.80 35.09
C SER A 538 25.25 13.60 33.78
N TYR A 539 25.06 12.43 33.17
CA TYR A 539 25.75 12.04 31.95
C TYR A 539 24.79 11.38 30.97
N THR A 540 25.12 11.46 29.68
CA THR A 540 24.47 10.68 28.64
C THR A 540 25.44 9.60 28.16
N LEU A 541 24.99 8.34 28.19
CA LEU A 541 25.71 7.23 27.57
C LEU A 541 25.29 7.13 26.10
N THR A 542 26.26 7.17 25.20
CA THR A 542 26.07 6.86 23.78
C THR A 542 26.88 5.60 23.46
N LEU A 543 26.27 4.60 22.86
CA LEU A 543 26.92 3.33 22.50
C LEU A 543 27.39 3.37 21.04
#